data_AF-A0AAJ6JK79-F1
#
_entry.id   AF-A0AAJ6JK79-F1
#
_cell.length_a   1.000
_cell.length_b   1.000
_cell.length_c   1.000
_cell.angle_alpha   90.00
_cell.angle_beta   90.00
_cell.angle_gamma   90.00
#
_symmetry.space_group_name_H-M   'P 1'
#
loop_
_entity.id
_entity.type
_entity.pdbx_description
1 polymer ?
#
loop_
_entity_poly.entity_id
_entity_poly.type
_entity_poly.pdbx_seq_one_letter_code
_entity_poly.pdbx_strand_id
1 'polypeptide(L)' 'MNLQQQIATTGFKIICTDCGSLSIKLTDPVHASDDTLIECRQCSAIRGTMADLHVLARRGRDLFEF' A
#
# COMPACT_ATOMS: atom_id res chain seq x y z
N MET A 1 25.91 -6.27 -9.82
CA MET A 1 24.48 -6.23 -9.46
C MET A 1 24.41 -6.22 -7.93
N ASN A 2 24.04 -5.08 -7.34
CA ASN A 2 24.16 -4.87 -5.89
C ASN A 2 23.01 -5.53 -5.14
N LEU A 3 23.37 -6.33 -4.13
CA LEU A 3 22.50 -7.08 -3.21
C LEU A 3 21.82 -6.17 -2.18
N GLN A 4 21.40 -4.97 -2.59
CA GLN A 4 20.38 -4.23 -1.88
C GLN A 4 19.04 -4.76 -2.37
N GLN A 5 18.82 -6.06 -2.13
CA GLN A 5 17.49 -6.61 -2.02
C GLN A 5 16.80 -5.72 -1.01
N GLN A 6 16.11 -4.73 -1.56
CA GLN A 6 14.96 -4.09 -0.98
C GLN A 6 14.20 -5.25 -0.38
N ILE A 7 14.34 -5.40 0.93
CA ILE A 7 13.28 -5.94 1.75
C ILE A 7 12.18 -4.91 1.51
N ALA A 8 11.49 -5.04 0.37
CA ALA A 8 10.19 -4.48 0.15
C ALA A 8 9.42 -5.13 1.28
N THR A 9 9.34 -4.41 2.39
CA THR A 9 8.51 -4.76 3.53
C THR A 9 7.16 -5.09 2.94
N THR A 10 6.89 -6.39 2.80
CA THR A 10 5.77 -6.93 2.04
C THR A 10 4.50 -6.45 2.73
N GLY A 11 3.80 -5.48 2.13
CA GLY A 11 2.61 -4.89 2.71
C GLY A 11 2.46 -3.39 2.48
N PHE A 12 1.23 -2.94 2.64
CA PHE A 12 0.81 -1.59 2.34
C PHE A 12 1.34 -0.57 3.35
N LYS A 13 1.85 0.57 2.85
CA LYS A 13 2.32 1.70 3.65
C LYS A 13 1.21 2.73 3.83
N ILE A 14 0.63 2.79 5.03
CA ILE A 14 -0.42 3.77 5.38
C ILE A 14 0.13 5.20 5.28
N ILE A 15 1.33 5.45 5.84
CA ILE A 15 2.04 6.73 5.74
C ILE A 15 3.05 6.64 4.59
N CYS A 16 3.09 7.65 3.71
CA CYS A 16 4.13 7.73 2.70
C CYS A 16 5.49 7.90 3.37
N THR A 17 6.43 7.00 3.06
CA THR A 17 7.81 7.07 3.56
C THR A 17 8.60 8.24 2.99
N ASP A 18 8.15 8.79 1.86
CA ASP A 18 8.91 9.79 1.10
C ASP A 18 8.48 11.22 1.45
N CYS A 19 7.20 11.45 1.77
CA CYS A 19 6.66 12.78 2.06
C CYS A 19 5.74 12.87 3.28
N GLY A 20 5.54 11.78 4.03
CA GLY A 20 4.70 11.75 5.22
C GLY A 20 3.19 11.89 4.98
N SER A 21 2.75 12.10 3.73
CA SER A 21 1.33 12.23 3.41
C SER A 21 0.55 10.94 3.71
N LEU A 22 -0.72 11.08 4.10
CA LEU A 22 -1.67 9.97 4.24
C LEU A 22 -2.49 9.73 2.97
N SER A 23 -2.53 10.69 2.06
CA SER A 23 -3.40 10.65 0.89
C SER A 23 -2.88 9.68 -0.17
N ILE A 24 -3.76 8.77 -0.62
CA ILE A 24 -3.51 7.87 -1.74
C ILE A 24 -4.35 8.26 -2.96
N LYS A 25 -3.93 7.84 -4.15
CA LYS A 25 -4.74 7.89 -5.37
C LYS A 25 -4.87 6.47 -5.94
N LEU A 26 -6.08 6.14 -6.39
CA LEU A 26 -6.35 4.92 -7.15
C LEU A 26 -7.28 5.29 -8.32
N THR A 27 -6.91 4.88 -9.53
CA THR A 27 -7.59 5.31 -10.75
C THR A 27 -9.00 4.72 -10.88
N ASP A 28 -9.22 3.51 -10.36
CA ASP A 28 -10.55 2.89 -10.25
C ASP A 28 -10.54 1.81 -9.14
N PRO A 29 -10.94 2.14 -7.90
CA PRO A 29 -10.93 1.18 -6.79
C PRO A 29 -11.96 0.06 -6.89
N VAL A 30 -12.99 0.18 -7.75
CA VAL A 30 -14.04 -0.82 -7.87
C VAL A 30 -13.61 -1.96 -8.80
N HIS A 31 -12.85 -1.64 -9.85
CA HIS A 31 -12.38 -2.60 -10.85
C HIS A 31 -10.87 -2.86 -10.81
N ALA A 32 -10.18 -2.37 -9.77
CA ALA A 32 -8.75 -2.59 -9.61
C ALA A 32 -8.45 -4.09 -9.45
N SER A 33 -7.50 -4.59 -10.23
CA SER A 33 -6.92 -5.91 -9.98
C SER A 33 -6.04 -5.88 -8.71
N ASP A 34 -5.78 -7.05 -8.15
CA ASP A 34 -4.91 -7.22 -6.98
C ASP A 34 -3.50 -6.64 -7.16
N ASP A 35 -2.98 -6.63 -8.39
CA ASP A 35 -1.67 -6.09 -8.76
C ASP A 35 -1.68 -4.56 -8.98
N THR A 36 -2.84 -3.91 -8.88
CA THR A 36 -2.96 -2.46 -9.08
C THR A 36 -2.12 -1.73 -8.04
N LEU A 37 -1.22 -0.88 -8.52
CA LEU A 37 -0.35 -0.08 -7.67
C LEU A 37 -1.14 1.04 -6.99
N ILE A 38 -0.87 1.21 -5.70
CA ILE A 38 -1.39 2.33 -4.93
C ILE A 38 -0.28 3.36 -4.76
N GLU A 39 -0.55 4.59 -5.20
CA GLU A 39 0.42 5.67 -5.14
C GLU A 39 0.06 6.71 -4.09
N CYS A 40 1.08 7.33 -3.52
CA CYS A 40 0.94 8.57 -2.77
C CYS A 40 0.34 9.65 -3.68
N ARG A 41 -0.75 10.29 -3.25
CA ARG A 41 -1.36 11.38 -4.02
C ARG A 41 -0.43 12.60 -4.15
N GLN A 42 0.45 12.81 -3.19
CA GLN A 42 1.32 14.01 -3.13
C GLN A 42 2.59 13.88 -3.97
N CYS A 43 3.28 12.74 -3.90
CA CYS A 43 4.60 12.55 -4.54
C CYS A 43 4.66 11.37 -5.51
N SER A 44 3.55 10.66 -5.73
CA SER A 44 3.44 9.48 -6.60
C SER A 44 4.32 8.27 -6.20
N ALA A 45 4.96 8.30 -5.03
CA ALA A 45 5.66 7.13 -4.50
C ALA A 45 4.71 5.94 -4.33
N ILE A 46 5.14 4.74 -4.75
CA ILE A 46 4.37 3.51 -4.62
C ILE A 46 4.32 3.10 -3.14
N ARG A 47 3.12 2.78 -2.66
CA ARG A 47 2.87 2.39 -1.26
C ARG A 47 2.54 0.91 -1.07
N GLY A 48 2.36 0.17 -2.16
CA GLY A 48 1.97 -1.24 -2.18
C GLY A 48 0.97 -1.51 -3.29
N THR A 49 0.42 -2.72 -3.31
CA THR A 49 -0.65 -3.13 -4.23
C THR A 49 -2.03 -3.12 -3.58
N MET A 50 -3.08 -3.34 -4.36
CA MET A 50 -4.43 -3.59 -3.84
C MET A 50 -4.48 -4.87 -2.99
N ALA A 51 -3.76 -5.93 -3.38
CA ALA A 51 -3.64 -7.13 -2.58
C ALA A 51 -3.03 -6.84 -1.19
N ASP A 52 -1.98 -6.02 -1.14
CA ASP A 52 -1.36 -5.60 0.13
C ASP A 52 -2.35 -4.85 1.02
N LEU A 53 -3.17 -3.96 0.44
CA LEU A 53 -4.20 -3.22 1.16
C LEU A 53 -5.31 -4.16 1.67
N HIS A 54 -5.73 -5.14 0.87
CA HIS A 54 -6.70 -6.16 1.31
C HIS A 54 -6.16 -7.01 2.47
N VAL A 55 -4.89 -7.41 2.44
CA VAL A 55 -4.24 -8.11 3.55
C VAL A 55 -4.24 -7.25 4.81
N LEU A 56 -3.87 -5.98 4.71
CA LEU A 56 -3.90 -5.04 5.83
C LEU A 56 -5.33 -4.90 6.41
N ALA A 57 -6.34 -4.71 5.57
CA ALA A 57 -7.73 -4.56 6.00
C ALA A 57 -8.29 -5.82 6.66
N ARG A 58 -7.85 -7.02 6.23
CA ARG A 58 -8.21 -8.29 6.89
C ARG A 58 -7.60 -8.38 8.29
N ARG A 59 -6.29 -8.13 8.42
CA ARG A 59 -5.59 -8.18 9.71
C ARG A 59 -6.14 -7.19 10.74
N GLY A 60 -6.61 -6.02 10.29
CA GLY A 60 -7.24 -5.04 11.17
C GLY A 60 -8.52 -5.55 11.84
N ARG A 61 -9.27 -6.45 11.19
CA ARG A 61 -10.47 -7.06 11.79
C ARG A 61 -10.14 -8.09 12.86
N ASP A 62 -9.04 -8.82 12.71
CA ASP A 62 -8.62 -9.83 13.69
C ASP A 62 -8.15 -9.20 15.02
N LEU A 63 -7.75 -7.91 15.00
CA LEU A 63 -7.22 -7.20 16.17
C LEU A 63 -8.28 -6.41 16.93
N PHE A 64 -9.46 -6.21 16.36
CA PHE A 64 -10.56 -5.49 16.99
C PHE A 64 -11.87 -6.28 16.75
N GLU A 65 -12.19 -7.20 17.67
CA GLU A 65 -13.56 -7.73 17.77
C GLU A 65 -14.43 -6.62 18.38
N PHE A 66 -15.39 -6.11 17.60
CA PHE A 66 -16.42 -5.16 18.03
C PHE A 66 -17.73 -5.90 18.28
#